data_AF-A0A836BZ45-F1
#
_entry.id   AF-A0A836BZ45-F1
#
_cell.length_a   1.000
_cell.length_b   1.000
_cell.length_c   1.000
_cell.angle_alpha   90.00
_cell.angle_beta   90.00
_cell.angle_gamma   90.00
#
_symmetry.space_group_name_H-M   'P 1'
#
loop_
_entity.id
_entity.type
_entity.pdbx_description
1 polymer ?
#
loop_
_entity_poly.entity_id
_entity_poly.type
_entity_poly.pdbx_seq_one_letter_code
_entity_poly.pdbx_strand_id
1 'polypeptide(L)'
;MIILEAAGCGALVESCGIRPGASWGTANATVQAQYRASNCNVKICVYWKKKNSVVPFVTYGSLSADLQPLWDLPRNGDGQTCNELSGRLSLTECSAVSERCNLLALVSSGSATPNVLALFSSSGCDTSICTVWRRRYGVTPYVSYGSLPDSYKASWDAVRASSNKTCNDLAGLLDSSECGALVETYGIVPGSSWGSAGANVQGLYTASFCNRSVCAYWRTKYSVVPFLGWGSLPHALQNAWNFARQPAGQTCNELSGSLTASDCEALQLAYGIVAFGGWGTAPTNVQRMWNSSKCDMHACRKMVFPVPNCQIYLG
;
A
#
# COMPACT_ATOMS: atom_id res chain seq x y z
N MET A 1 -12.84 22.64 -33.01
CA MET A 1 -11.42 22.45 -32.62
C MET A 1 -11.41 21.46 -31.47
N ILE A 2 -10.70 20.33 -31.61
CA ILE A 2 -10.66 19.28 -30.58
C ILE A 2 -9.55 19.62 -29.60
N ILE A 3 -9.79 19.67 -28.30
CA ILE A 3 -8.68 19.86 -27.34
C ILE A 3 -8.02 18.51 -27.11
N LEU A 4 -6.71 18.41 -27.42
CA LEU A 4 -5.97 17.16 -27.25
C LEU A 4 -5.55 16.95 -25.80
N GLU A 5 -5.67 15.72 -25.32
CA GLU A 5 -5.07 15.27 -24.06
C GLU A 5 -3.58 14.90 -24.22
N ALA A 6 -2.90 14.64 -23.11
CA ALA A 6 -1.45 14.35 -23.10
C ALA A 6 -1.05 13.25 -24.11
N ALA A 7 -1.82 12.18 -24.21
CA ALA A 7 -1.57 11.11 -25.19
C ALA A 7 -1.72 11.60 -26.64
N GLY A 8 -2.70 12.44 -26.93
CA GLY A 8 -2.91 13.02 -28.26
C GLY A 8 -1.78 13.99 -28.64
N CYS A 9 -1.33 14.82 -27.69
CA CYS A 9 -0.16 15.67 -27.88
C CYS A 9 1.13 14.87 -28.11
N GLY A 10 1.32 13.76 -27.37
CA GLY A 10 2.44 12.84 -27.56
C GLY A 10 2.44 12.19 -28.94
N ALA A 11 1.28 11.72 -29.40
CA ALA A 11 1.13 11.13 -30.73
C ALA A 11 1.49 12.12 -31.85
N LEU A 12 1.13 13.41 -31.72
CA LEU A 12 1.54 14.44 -32.68
C LEU A 12 3.05 14.63 -32.70
N VAL A 13 3.68 14.65 -31.53
CA VAL A 13 5.13 14.83 -31.43
C VAL A 13 5.89 13.69 -32.10
N GLU A 14 5.41 12.47 -31.92
CA GLU A 14 6.08 11.30 -32.47
C GLU A 14 5.83 11.16 -33.96
N SER A 15 4.59 11.35 -34.41
CA SER A 15 4.24 11.21 -35.83
C SER A 15 4.82 12.34 -36.70
N CYS A 16 4.90 13.56 -36.17
CA CYS A 16 5.44 14.70 -36.91
C CYS A 16 6.92 15.01 -36.58
N GLY A 17 7.55 14.28 -35.65
CA GLY A 17 8.92 14.58 -35.21
C GLY A 17 9.07 15.96 -34.56
N ILE A 18 8.02 16.47 -33.90
CA ILE A 18 8.06 17.79 -33.25
C ILE A 18 9.06 17.71 -32.08
N ARG A 19 9.97 18.67 -32.01
CA ARG A 19 10.85 18.88 -30.85
C ARG A 19 10.42 20.19 -30.21
N PRO A 20 9.55 20.18 -29.19
CA PRO A 20 8.92 21.41 -28.74
C PRO A 20 9.98 22.40 -28.22
N GLY A 21 9.92 23.62 -28.75
CA GLY A 21 10.93 24.67 -28.53
C GLY A 21 12.13 24.66 -29.49
N ALA A 22 12.29 23.60 -30.30
CA ALA A 22 13.45 23.42 -31.18
C ALA A 22 13.07 23.24 -32.66
N SER A 23 12.09 22.38 -32.97
CA SER A 23 11.64 22.17 -34.35
C SER A 23 10.19 21.70 -34.43
N TRP A 24 9.52 22.00 -35.55
CA TRP A 24 8.19 21.46 -35.86
C TRP A 24 8.23 20.15 -36.65
N GLY A 25 9.43 19.66 -36.99
CA GLY A 25 9.59 18.48 -37.84
C GLY A 25 8.80 18.60 -39.14
N THR A 26 7.90 17.64 -39.40
CA THR A 26 7.02 17.62 -40.58
C THR A 26 5.64 18.24 -40.33
N ALA A 27 5.40 18.86 -39.17
CA ALA A 27 4.10 19.42 -38.82
C ALA A 27 3.76 20.66 -39.66
N ASN A 28 2.65 20.58 -40.41
CA ASN A 28 2.09 21.70 -41.16
C ASN A 28 1.39 22.74 -40.26
N ALA A 29 1.00 23.88 -40.83
CA ALA A 29 0.39 24.98 -40.09
C ALA A 29 -0.86 24.57 -39.28
N THR A 30 -1.70 23.66 -39.82
CA THR A 30 -2.89 23.15 -39.13
C THR A 30 -2.52 22.35 -37.88
N VAL A 31 -1.53 21.46 -37.98
CA VAL A 31 -1.02 20.69 -36.83
C VAL A 31 -0.39 21.61 -35.79
N GLN A 32 0.39 22.61 -36.22
CA GLN A 32 0.98 23.60 -35.31
C GLN A 32 -0.09 24.39 -34.55
N ALA A 33 -1.15 24.84 -35.25
CA ALA A 33 -2.26 25.55 -34.63
C ALA A 33 -2.99 24.65 -33.60
N GLN A 34 -3.26 23.40 -33.96
CA GLN A 34 -3.89 22.41 -33.08
C GLN A 34 -3.03 22.11 -31.85
N TYR A 35 -1.72 21.96 -32.02
CA TYR A 35 -0.75 21.75 -30.95
C TYR A 35 -0.75 22.90 -29.93
N ARG A 36 -0.69 24.15 -30.43
CA ARG A 36 -0.73 25.36 -29.60
C ARG A 36 -2.06 25.51 -28.88
N ALA A 37 -3.17 25.35 -29.60
CA ALA A 37 -4.52 25.46 -29.03
C ALA A 37 -4.80 24.43 -27.94
N SER A 38 -4.17 23.25 -28.01
CA SER A 38 -4.30 22.19 -26.99
C SER A 38 -3.32 22.33 -25.82
N ASN A 39 -2.52 23.40 -25.80
CA ASN A 39 -1.44 23.61 -24.82
C ASN A 39 -0.48 22.40 -24.72
N CYS A 40 -0.13 21.81 -25.87
CA CYS A 40 0.65 20.58 -25.89
C CYS A 40 2.08 20.75 -25.35
N ASN A 41 2.63 21.97 -25.29
CA ASN A 41 3.93 22.24 -24.67
C ASN A 41 3.97 21.81 -23.19
N VAL A 42 2.85 21.94 -22.48
CA VAL A 42 2.72 21.50 -21.08
C VAL A 42 2.36 20.02 -21.02
N LYS A 43 1.33 19.61 -21.77
CA LYS A 43 0.79 18.25 -21.70
C LYS A 43 1.77 17.17 -22.14
N ILE A 44 2.77 17.50 -22.96
CA ILE A 44 3.80 16.55 -23.37
C ILE A 44 4.69 16.09 -22.21
N CYS A 45 4.88 16.91 -21.18
CA CYS A 45 5.67 16.55 -20.01
C CYS A 45 5.05 15.36 -19.27
N VAL A 46 3.71 15.36 -19.12
CA VAL A 46 2.95 14.23 -18.55
C VAL A 46 3.08 12.98 -19.43
N TYR A 47 3.01 13.16 -20.74
CA TYR A 47 3.15 12.05 -21.69
C TYR A 47 4.53 11.41 -21.61
N TRP A 48 5.60 12.21 -21.70
CA TRP A 48 6.98 11.72 -21.62
C TRP A 48 7.28 11.11 -20.25
N LYS A 49 6.77 11.68 -19.17
CA LYS A 49 6.85 11.09 -17.82
C LYS A 49 6.36 9.65 -17.83
N LYS A 50 5.12 9.46 -18.29
CA LYS A 50 4.47 8.15 -18.30
C LYS A 50 5.17 7.18 -19.25
N LYS A 51 5.46 7.61 -20.48
CA LYS A 51 6.04 6.75 -21.53
C LYS A 51 7.45 6.29 -21.19
N ASN A 52 8.26 7.17 -20.61
CA ASN A 52 9.68 6.90 -20.36
C ASN A 52 10.01 6.63 -18.89
N SER A 53 8.99 6.49 -18.03
CA SER A 53 9.17 6.30 -16.58
C SER A 53 10.10 7.35 -15.96
N VAL A 54 9.99 8.60 -16.41
CA VAL A 54 10.76 9.72 -15.85
C VAL A 54 10.29 9.94 -14.41
N VAL A 55 11.24 10.08 -13.49
CA VAL A 55 10.95 10.56 -12.14
C VAL A 55 11.45 12.01 -12.08
N PRO A 56 10.55 13.01 -12.05
CA PRO A 56 10.93 14.42 -12.08
C PRO A 56 12.00 14.74 -11.03
N PHE A 57 13.03 15.49 -11.43
CA PHE A 57 14.18 15.87 -10.61
C PHE A 57 15.10 14.72 -10.13
N VAL A 58 14.82 13.47 -10.50
CA VAL A 58 15.59 12.30 -10.05
C VAL A 58 16.27 11.58 -11.20
N THR A 59 15.50 11.20 -12.23
CA THR A 59 16.01 10.44 -13.38
C THR A 59 15.18 10.72 -14.62
N TYR A 60 15.84 10.77 -15.77
CA TYR A 60 15.19 10.81 -17.09
C TYR A 60 14.57 9.47 -17.50
N GLY A 61 14.69 8.41 -16.69
CA GLY A 61 14.16 7.10 -17.02
C GLY A 61 14.75 6.57 -18.33
N SER A 62 13.89 6.18 -19.27
CA SER A 62 14.27 5.74 -20.62
C SER A 62 14.23 6.85 -21.68
N LEU A 63 14.16 8.12 -21.26
CA LEU A 63 14.11 9.25 -22.18
C LEU A 63 15.45 9.34 -22.93
N SER A 64 15.37 9.38 -24.27
CA SER A 64 16.54 9.42 -25.15
C SER A 64 17.38 10.69 -24.93
N ALA A 65 18.68 10.60 -25.18
CA ALA A 65 19.63 11.69 -24.94
C ALA A 65 19.28 12.98 -25.69
N ASP A 66 18.62 12.90 -26.85
CA ASP A 66 18.16 14.07 -27.61
C ASP A 66 16.95 14.77 -26.98
N LEU A 67 16.16 14.06 -26.16
CA LEU A 67 14.99 14.60 -25.47
C LEU A 67 15.30 15.10 -24.05
N GLN A 68 16.40 14.65 -23.44
CA GLN A 68 16.80 15.10 -22.09
C GLN A 68 16.99 16.62 -22.01
N PRO A 69 17.72 17.29 -22.92
CA PRO A 69 17.83 18.75 -22.89
C PRO A 69 16.46 19.43 -23.03
N LEU A 70 15.54 18.85 -23.79
CA LEU A 70 14.19 19.41 -23.97
C LEU A 70 13.35 19.26 -22.70
N TRP A 71 13.59 18.24 -21.88
CA TRP A 71 12.87 18.06 -20.61
C TRP A 71 13.10 19.24 -19.66
N ASP A 72 14.32 19.78 -19.65
CA ASP A 72 14.73 20.88 -18.77
C ASP A 72 14.51 22.28 -19.37
N LEU A 73 13.99 22.38 -20.59
CA LEU A 73 13.64 23.68 -21.20
C LEU A 73 12.33 24.24 -20.62
N PRO A 74 12.23 25.57 -20.43
CA PRO A 74 10.97 26.24 -20.13
C PRO A 74 9.87 25.93 -21.15
N ARG A 75 8.66 25.67 -20.67
CA ARG A 75 7.49 25.26 -21.48
C ARG A 75 6.36 26.28 -21.50
N ASN A 76 6.38 27.24 -20.60
CA ASN A 76 5.38 28.30 -20.48
C ASN A 76 6.05 29.64 -20.16
N GLY A 77 5.25 30.71 -20.13
CA GLY A 77 5.72 32.06 -19.81
C GLY A 77 6.27 32.21 -18.39
N ASP A 78 5.98 31.26 -17.51
CA ASP A 78 6.41 31.25 -16.11
C ASP A 78 7.78 30.57 -15.91
N GLY A 79 8.44 30.12 -16.99
CA GLY A 79 9.76 29.50 -16.92
C GLY A 79 9.75 28.03 -16.46
N GLN A 80 8.60 27.40 -16.30
CA GLN A 80 8.48 26.03 -15.77
C GLN A 80 8.96 24.99 -16.78
N THR A 81 9.73 24.00 -16.33
CA THR A 81 10.23 22.89 -17.15
C THR A 81 9.29 21.69 -17.09
N CYS A 82 9.62 20.60 -17.79
CA CYS A 82 8.85 19.37 -17.64
C CYS A 82 8.94 18.75 -16.24
N ASN A 83 9.98 19.06 -15.45
CA ASN A 83 10.03 18.58 -14.07
C ASN A 83 8.82 19.07 -13.28
N GLU A 84 8.48 20.36 -13.37
CA GLU A 84 7.34 20.97 -12.68
C GLU A 84 5.99 20.59 -13.31
N LEU A 85 5.94 20.45 -14.63
CA LEU A 85 4.70 20.31 -15.39
C LEU A 85 4.25 18.86 -15.64
N SER A 86 5.05 17.89 -15.22
CA SER A 86 4.77 16.46 -15.41
C SER A 86 3.62 15.90 -14.57
N GLY A 87 2.98 16.75 -13.76
CA GLY A 87 1.83 16.41 -12.93
C GLY A 87 2.21 15.77 -11.60
N ARG A 88 1.21 15.25 -10.88
CA ARG A 88 1.40 14.70 -9.53
C ARG A 88 2.37 13.52 -9.53
N LEU A 89 3.16 13.44 -8.46
CA LEU A 89 4.03 12.32 -8.16
C LEU A 89 3.22 11.12 -7.64
N SER A 90 3.57 9.92 -8.08
CA SER A 90 3.11 8.66 -7.50
C SER A 90 3.84 8.37 -6.19
N LEU A 91 3.33 7.42 -5.41
CA LEU A 91 3.94 7.03 -4.13
C LEU A 91 5.42 6.60 -4.28
N THR A 92 5.74 5.85 -5.34
CA THR A 92 7.10 5.42 -5.65
C THR A 92 7.99 6.62 -6.02
N GLU A 93 7.45 7.57 -6.77
CA GLU A 93 8.17 8.79 -7.14
C GLU A 93 8.41 9.69 -5.92
N CYS A 94 7.44 9.78 -5.00
CA CYS A 94 7.63 10.46 -3.72
C CYS A 94 8.82 9.87 -2.95
N SER A 95 8.97 8.54 -2.89
CA SER A 95 10.13 7.88 -2.26
C SER A 95 11.44 8.30 -2.93
N ALA A 96 11.49 8.21 -4.25
CA ALA A 96 12.70 8.49 -5.02
C ALA A 96 13.14 9.95 -4.90
N VAL A 97 12.19 10.89 -4.96
CA VAL A 97 12.46 12.33 -4.76
C VAL A 97 12.92 12.59 -3.32
N SER A 98 12.29 11.95 -2.33
CA SER A 98 12.66 12.08 -0.92
C SER A 98 14.10 11.62 -0.66
N GLU A 99 14.49 10.47 -1.19
CA GLU A 99 15.86 9.96 -1.06
C GLU A 99 16.87 10.85 -1.78
N ARG A 100 16.58 11.22 -3.03
CA ARG A 100 17.51 11.99 -3.87
C ARG A 100 17.81 13.37 -3.30
N CYS A 101 16.77 14.05 -2.82
CA CYS A 101 16.87 15.41 -2.31
C CYS A 101 17.02 15.47 -0.79
N ASN A 102 17.13 14.31 -0.13
CA ASN A 102 17.07 14.17 1.31
C ASN A 102 15.87 14.94 1.91
N LEU A 103 14.72 14.88 1.23
CA LEU A 103 13.51 15.53 1.72
C LEU A 103 12.97 14.71 2.88
N LEU A 104 12.99 15.37 4.02
CA LEU A 104 12.36 14.90 5.22
C LEU A 104 10.86 15.20 5.15
N ALA A 105 10.04 14.33 5.73
CA ALA A 105 8.59 14.39 5.71
C ALA A 105 7.97 15.70 6.25
N LEU A 106 8.80 16.58 6.81
CA LEU A 106 8.43 17.70 7.65
C LEU A 106 9.25 18.96 7.44
N VAL A 107 10.35 18.91 6.69
CA VAL A 107 11.30 20.02 6.66
C VAL A 107 11.66 20.35 5.22
N SER A 108 11.40 21.61 4.86
CA SER A 108 11.89 22.29 3.66
C SER A 108 13.43 22.38 3.59
N SER A 109 14.16 21.68 4.46
CA SER A 109 15.60 21.82 4.66
C SER A 109 16.42 20.69 4.02
N GLY A 110 15.89 20.04 2.99
CA GLY A 110 16.69 19.19 2.10
C GLY A 110 17.47 20.01 1.08
N SER A 111 18.20 19.36 0.18
CA SER A 111 18.85 20.02 -0.97
C SER A 111 17.87 20.34 -2.11
N ALA A 112 16.56 20.38 -1.80
CA ALA A 112 15.49 20.54 -2.77
C ALA A 112 15.28 22.02 -3.10
N THR A 113 15.08 22.31 -4.37
CA THR A 113 14.68 23.65 -4.80
C THR A 113 13.22 23.93 -4.39
N PRO A 114 12.80 25.21 -4.35
CA PRO A 114 11.40 25.56 -4.07
C PRO A 114 10.39 24.85 -4.98
N ASN A 115 10.75 24.62 -6.25
CA ASN A 115 9.89 23.91 -7.22
C ASN A 115 9.72 22.43 -6.87
N VAL A 116 10.78 21.75 -6.44
CA VAL A 116 10.72 20.35 -5.99
C VAL A 116 9.81 20.23 -4.76
N LEU A 117 9.97 21.14 -3.79
CA LEU A 117 9.14 21.19 -2.59
C LEU A 117 7.66 21.42 -2.94
N ALA A 118 7.37 22.38 -3.82
CA ALA A 118 6.02 22.66 -4.27
C ALA A 118 5.37 21.45 -4.97
N LEU A 119 6.12 20.76 -5.85
CA LEU A 119 5.63 19.55 -6.50
C LEU A 119 5.39 18.41 -5.51
N PHE A 120 6.31 18.21 -4.56
CA PHE A 120 6.22 17.19 -3.52
C PHE A 120 4.98 17.39 -2.64
N SER A 121 4.78 18.60 -2.12
CA SER A 121 3.62 18.94 -1.29
C SER A 121 2.31 18.90 -2.07
N SER A 122 2.25 19.47 -3.29
CA SER A 122 1.02 19.44 -4.11
C SER A 122 0.63 18.03 -4.59
N SER A 123 1.58 17.09 -4.57
CA SER A 123 1.35 15.67 -4.82
C SER A 123 0.91 14.88 -3.59
N GLY A 124 0.87 15.51 -2.40
CA GLY A 124 0.59 14.82 -1.14
C GLY A 124 1.68 13.85 -0.70
N CYS A 125 2.89 14.00 -1.25
CA CYS A 125 4.03 13.16 -0.89
C CYS A 125 4.45 13.40 0.56
N ASP A 126 4.27 14.61 1.06
CA ASP A 126 4.54 14.96 2.44
C ASP A 126 3.84 14.00 3.40
N THR A 127 2.55 13.73 3.24
CA THR A 127 1.79 12.81 4.10
C THR A 127 2.05 11.35 3.75
N SER A 128 2.15 11.05 2.46
CA SER A 128 2.27 9.67 1.98
C SER A 128 3.65 9.05 2.24
N ILE A 129 4.70 9.86 2.43
CA ILE A 129 6.06 9.36 2.67
C ILE A 129 6.17 8.58 3.99
N CYS A 130 5.36 8.89 5.01
CA CYS A 130 5.36 8.10 6.25
C CYS A 130 4.97 6.65 5.96
N THR A 131 3.97 6.42 5.09
CA THR A 131 3.56 5.08 4.64
C THR A 131 4.66 4.39 3.83
N VAL A 132 5.38 5.15 2.99
CA VAL A 132 6.53 4.63 2.24
C VAL A 132 7.62 4.16 3.18
N TRP A 133 8.04 5.01 4.10
CA TRP A 133 9.08 4.70 5.07
C TRP A 133 8.68 3.53 5.97
N ARG A 134 7.40 3.47 6.37
CA ARG A 134 6.84 2.33 7.11
C ARG A 134 7.09 1.01 6.40
N ARG A 135 6.64 0.92 5.14
CA ARG A 135 6.77 -0.31 4.34
C ARG A 135 8.21 -0.65 3.98
N ARG A 136 9.01 0.37 3.65
CA ARG A 136 10.38 0.17 3.17
C ARG A 136 11.34 -0.20 4.29
N TYR A 137 11.24 0.48 5.44
CA TYR A 137 12.16 0.31 6.55
C TYR A 137 11.61 -0.62 7.64
N GLY A 138 10.36 -1.07 7.52
CA GLY A 138 9.71 -1.91 8.52
C GLY A 138 9.42 -1.16 9.81
N VAL A 139 9.13 0.14 9.73
CA VAL A 139 8.72 0.94 10.91
C VAL A 139 7.38 0.40 11.39
N THR A 140 7.26 0.12 12.68
CA THR A 140 5.97 -0.12 13.32
C THR A 140 5.66 1.10 14.19
N PRO A 141 4.65 1.92 13.84
CA PRO A 141 4.35 3.16 14.57
C PRO A 141 4.24 2.93 16.08
N TYR A 142 4.87 3.82 16.85
CA TYR A 142 4.99 3.75 18.31
C TYR A 142 5.74 2.54 18.90
N VAL A 143 6.20 1.58 18.08
CA VAL A 143 6.88 0.37 18.56
C VAL A 143 8.36 0.34 18.19
N SER A 144 8.67 0.52 16.90
CA SER A 144 10.03 0.35 16.38
C SER A 144 10.24 1.15 15.11
N TYR A 145 11.43 1.71 14.95
CA TYR A 145 11.88 2.33 13.70
C TYR A 145 12.32 1.31 12.63
N GLY A 146 12.38 0.02 12.96
CA GLY A 146 12.93 -1.00 12.06
C GLY A 146 14.35 -0.61 11.61
N SER A 147 14.56 -0.51 10.30
CA SER A 147 15.82 -0.12 9.66
C SER A 147 15.87 1.36 9.24
N LEU A 148 14.97 2.21 9.77
CA LEU A 148 14.89 3.62 9.38
C LEU A 148 16.19 4.36 9.75
N PRO A 149 16.84 5.09 8.82
CA PRO A 149 18.03 5.88 9.10
C PRO A 149 17.79 6.95 10.18
N ASP A 150 18.81 7.26 10.98
CA ASP A 150 18.71 8.24 12.08
C ASP A 150 18.28 9.64 11.60
N SER A 151 18.73 10.05 10.42
CA SER A 151 18.30 11.30 9.79
C SER A 151 16.78 11.37 9.55
N TYR A 152 16.14 10.21 9.38
CA TYR A 152 14.69 10.12 9.15
C TYR A 152 13.91 9.93 10.45
N LYS A 153 14.52 9.38 11.51
CA LYS A 153 13.86 9.23 12.83
C LYS A 153 13.42 10.57 13.41
N ALA A 154 14.31 11.57 13.40
CA ALA A 154 13.96 12.92 13.85
C ALA A 154 12.76 13.50 13.09
N SER A 155 12.63 13.17 11.81
CA SER A 155 11.50 13.60 10.97
C SER A 155 10.27 12.73 11.14
N TRP A 156 10.43 11.49 11.58
CA TRP A 156 9.30 10.63 11.90
C TRP A 156 8.55 11.16 13.12
N ASP A 157 9.29 11.62 14.12
CA ASP A 157 8.74 12.09 15.40
C ASP A 157 8.32 13.56 15.38
N ALA A 158 8.84 14.34 14.43
CA ALA A 158 8.51 15.76 14.35
C ALA A 158 7.00 15.96 14.07
N VAL A 159 6.41 16.88 14.82
CA VAL A 159 5.00 17.26 14.68
C VAL A 159 4.85 18.18 13.47
N ARG A 160 3.88 17.87 12.61
CA ARG A 160 3.61 18.67 11.41
C ARG A 160 2.88 19.96 11.76
N ALA A 161 3.46 21.09 11.38
CA ALA A 161 2.80 22.39 11.52
C ALA A 161 1.43 22.44 10.80
N SER A 162 1.29 21.74 9.67
CA SER A 162 0.06 21.75 8.87
C SER A 162 -1.08 20.89 9.42
N SER A 163 -0.79 19.88 10.25
CA SER A 163 -1.79 18.90 10.70
C SER A 163 -1.73 18.56 12.19
N ASN A 164 -0.77 19.11 12.92
CA ASN A 164 -0.43 18.77 14.30
C ASN A 164 -0.33 17.24 14.54
N LYS A 165 0.27 16.53 13.59
CA LYS A 165 0.41 15.06 13.58
C LYS A 165 1.84 14.65 13.27
N THR A 166 2.27 13.52 13.81
CA THR A 166 3.57 12.89 13.53
C THR A 166 3.44 11.87 12.39
N CYS A 167 4.55 11.27 11.93
CA CYS A 167 4.45 10.15 11.01
C CYS A 167 3.76 8.93 11.63
N ASN A 168 3.80 8.75 12.95
CA ASN A 168 3.06 7.67 13.59
C ASN A 168 1.55 7.76 13.33
N ASP A 169 1.02 8.97 13.18
CA ASP A 169 -0.42 9.22 12.96
C ASP A 169 -0.81 9.18 11.47
N LEU A 170 0.18 9.29 10.58
CA LEU A 170 -0.02 9.44 9.14
C LEU A 170 0.42 8.23 8.33
N ALA A 171 1.16 7.29 8.93
CA ALA A 171 1.69 6.13 8.22
C ALA A 171 0.61 5.16 7.72
N GLY A 172 -0.69 5.46 7.92
CA GLY A 172 -1.83 4.69 7.45
C GLY A 172 -2.28 3.60 8.42
N LEU A 173 -3.23 2.77 7.98
CA LEU A 173 -3.76 1.67 8.79
C LEU A 173 -2.72 0.57 8.97
N LEU A 174 -2.69 -0.01 10.17
CA LEU A 174 -1.81 -1.13 10.52
C LEU A 174 -2.32 -2.46 9.94
N ASP A 175 -1.40 -3.33 9.53
CA ASP A 175 -1.70 -4.72 9.21
C ASP A 175 -1.79 -5.60 10.47
N SER A 176 -2.09 -6.90 10.30
CA SER A 176 -2.22 -7.83 11.42
C SER A 176 -0.95 -7.96 12.25
N SER A 177 0.23 -7.95 11.62
CA SER A 177 1.52 -8.08 12.30
C SER A 177 1.84 -6.83 13.10
N GLU A 178 1.63 -5.65 12.51
CA GLU A 178 1.81 -4.36 13.18
C GLU A 178 0.84 -4.21 14.37
N CYS A 179 -0.41 -4.63 14.22
CA CYS A 179 -1.37 -4.71 15.33
C CYS A 179 -0.93 -5.68 16.43
N GLY A 180 -0.36 -6.84 16.05
CA GLY A 180 0.20 -7.81 16.98
C GLY A 180 1.37 -7.26 17.79
N ALA A 181 2.26 -6.51 17.13
CA ALA A 181 3.38 -5.85 17.78
C ALA A 181 2.93 -4.82 18.82
N LEU A 182 1.86 -4.05 18.55
CA LEU A 182 1.26 -3.16 19.56
C LEU A 182 0.73 -3.93 20.77
N VAL A 183 0.04 -5.04 20.54
CA VAL A 183 -0.49 -5.90 21.62
C VAL A 183 0.63 -6.35 22.55
N GLU A 184 1.75 -6.79 21.99
CA GLU A 184 2.85 -7.34 22.77
C GLU A 184 3.67 -6.25 23.47
N THR A 185 3.91 -5.14 22.77
CA THR A 185 4.70 -4.02 23.31
C THR A 185 4.00 -3.36 24.49
N TYR A 186 2.69 -3.17 24.38
CA TYR A 186 1.91 -2.44 25.38
C TYR A 186 1.08 -3.34 26.31
N GLY A 187 1.09 -4.66 26.10
CA GLY A 187 0.24 -5.59 26.86
C GLY A 187 -1.25 -5.33 26.65
N ILE A 188 -1.66 -4.92 25.45
CA ILE A 188 -3.09 -4.70 25.12
C ILE A 188 -3.78 -6.06 25.11
N VAL A 189 -4.90 -6.18 25.84
CA VAL A 189 -5.80 -7.32 25.79
C VAL A 189 -7.09 -6.87 25.12
N PRO A 190 -7.30 -7.19 23.82
CA PRO A 190 -8.47 -6.75 23.07
C PRO A 190 -9.79 -7.01 23.79
N GLY A 191 -10.59 -5.95 23.97
CA GLY A 191 -11.87 -6.01 24.68
C GLY A 191 -11.78 -6.02 26.21
N SER A 192 -10.58 -5.97 26.79
CA SER A 192 -10.39 -6.07 28.25
C SER A 192 -9.50 -4.96 28.83
N SER A 193 -8.31 -4.72 28.25
CA SER A 193 -7.35 -3.76 28.80
C SER A 193 -6.49 -3.15 27.70
N TRP A 194 -6.10 -1.89 27.87
CA TRP A 194 -5.11 -1.22 27.03
C TRP A 194 -3.67 -1.42 27.51
N GLY A 195 -3.47 -2.11 28.65
CA GLY A 195 -2.16 -2.27 29.25
C GLY A 195 -1.48 -0.92 29.50
N SER A 196 -0.27 -0.74 29.00
CA SER A 196 0.48 0.53 29.08
C SER A 196 0.26 1.48 27.89
N ALA A 197 -0.66 1.17 26.97
CA ALA A 197 -0.90 1.99 25.79
C ALA A 197 -1.53 3.35 26.14
N GLY A 198 -0.85 4.44 25.77
CA GLY A 198 -1.38 5.80 25.87
C GLY A 198 -2.41 6.14 24.78
N ALA A 199 -3.08 7.29 24.90
CA ALA A 199 -4.20 7.70 24.04
C ALA A 199 -3.90 7.63 22.53
N ASN A 200 -2.70 8.03 22.10
CA ASN A 200 -2.31 7.99 20.69
C ASN A 200 -2.25 6.56 20.14
N VAL A 201 -1.69 5.62 20.92
CA VAL A 201 -1.63 4.21 20.56
C VAL A 201 -3.02 3.60 20.52
N GLN A 202 -3.88 3.90 21.49
CA GLN A 202 -5.27 3.44 21.51
C GLN A 202 -6.05 3.95 20.29
N GLY A 203 -5.85 5.21 19.92
CA GLY A 203 -6.42 5.84 18.73
C GLY A 203 -5.97 5.14 17.45
N LEU A 204 -4.67 4.93 17.28
CA LEU A 204 -4.12 4.23 16.12
C LEU A 204 -4.61 2.78 16.02
N TYR A 205 -4.60 2.06 17.15
CA TYR A 205 -5.05 0.68 17.25
C TYR A 205 -6.53 0.55 16.84
N THR A 206 -7.37 1.47 17.33
CA THR A 206 -8.81 1.50 17.03
C THR A 206 -9.05 1.87 15.57
N ALA A 207 -8.39 2.92 15.06
CA ALA A 207 -8.52 3.36 13.68
C ALA A 207 -8.07 2.29 12.68
N SER A 208 -7.07 1.49 13.04
CA SER A 208 -6.55 0.39 12.23
C SER A 208 -7.36 -0.91 12.32
N PHE A 209 -8.49 -0.89 13.02
CA PHE A 209 -9.32 -2.08 13.25
C PHE A 209 -8.53 -3.25 13.85
N CYS A 210 -7.52 -2.95 14.68
CA CYS A 210 -6.60 -3.97 15.17
C CYS A 210 -7.28 -5.04 16.03
N ASN A 211 -8.41 -4.72 16.67
CA ASN A 211 -9.25 -5.72 17.33
C ASN A 211 -9.57 -6.92 16.43
N ARG A 212 -9.83 -6.69 15.13
CA ARG A 212 -10.06 -7.74 14.14
C ARG A 212 -8.75 -8.30 13.59
N SER A 213 -7.84 -7.43 13.17
CA SER A 213 -6.62 -7.81 12.45
C SER A 213 -5.66 -8.67 13.30
N VAL A 214 -5.63 -8.47 14.63
CA VAL A 214 -4.77 -9.23 15.53
C VAL A 214 -5.08 -10.74 15.55
N CYS A 215 -6.30 -11.15 15.21
CA CYS A 215 -6.68 -12.57 15.19
C CYS A 215 -5.83 -13.38 14.19
N ALA A 216 -5.52 -12.80 13.02
CA ALA A 216 -4.66 -13.44 12.04
C ALA A 216 -3.21 -13.54 12.53
N TYR A 217 -2.73 -12.52 13.24
CA TYR A 217 -1.40 -12.54 13.85
C TYR A 217 -1.27 -13.62 14.91
N TRP A 218 -2.22 -13.69 15.85
CA TRP A 218 -2.20 -14.72 16.90
C TRP A 218 -2.27 -16.13 16.34
N ARG A 219 -3.07 -16.34 15.29
CA ARG A 219 -3.13 -17.61 14.59
C ARG A 219 -1.77 -18.04 14.07
N THR A 220 -1.09 -17.18 13.33
CA THR A 220 0.23 -17.50 12.76
C THR A 220 1.28 -17.67 13.86
N LYS A 221 1.34 -16.74 14.83
CA LYS A 221 2.37 -16.73 15.86
C LYS A 221 2.24 -17.89 16.85
N TYR A 222 1.02 -18.15 17.31
CA TYR A 222 0.76 -19.13 18.36
C TYR A 222 0.22 -20.45 17.82
N SER A 223 0.18 -20.62 16.49
CA SER A 223 -0.36 -21.82 15.83
C SER A 223 -1.78 -22.17 16.30
N VAL A 224 -2.63 -21.15 16.48
CA VAL A 224 -4.03 -21.34 16.85
C VAL A 224 -4.77 -21.96 15.66
N VAL A 225 -5.50 -23.04 15.89
CA VAL A 225 -6.40 -23.61 14.87
C VAL A 225 -7.82 -23.14 15.20
N PRO A 226 -8.42 -22.25 14.38
CA PRO A 226 -9.75 -21.73 14.65
C PRO A 226 -10.77 -22.85 14.91
N PHE A 227 -11.61 -22.66 15.93
CA PHE A 227 -12.61 -23.61 16.43
C PHE A 227 -12.08 -24.92 17.03
N LEU A 228 -10.77 -25.20 16.97
CA LEU A 228 -10.21 -26.46 17.44
C LEU A 228 -9.33 -26.31 18.67
N GLY A 229 -8.47 -25.30 18.71
CA GLY A 229 -7.56 -25.14 19.85
C GLY A 229 -6.66 -23.91 19.77
N TRP A 230 -6.12 -23.52 20.91
CA TRP A 230 -5.37 -22.28 21.09
C TRP A 230 -3.87 -22.39 20.80
N GLY A 231 -3.35 -23.56 20.41
CA GLY A 231 -1.91 -23.76 20.21
C GLY A 231 -1.10 -23.32 21.43
N SER A 232 -0.12 -22.44 21.23
CA SER A 232 0.70 -21.83 22.29
C SER A 232 0.20 -20.47 22.77
N LEU A 233 -1.06 -20.11 22.48
CA LEU A 233 -1.62 -18.80 22.84
C LEU A 233 -1.68 -18.65 24.38
N PRO A 234 -1.08 -17.59 24.94
CA PRO A 234 -1.10 -17.33 26.39
C PRO A 234 -2.53 -17.28 26.94
N HIS A 235 -2.72 -17.77 28.16
CA HIS A 235 -4.05 -17.86 28.78
C HIS A 235 -4.78 -16.50 28.83
N ALA A 236 -4.05 -15.41 29.11
CA ALA A 236 -4.59 -14.05 29.09
C ALA A 236 -5.22 -13.66 27.72
N LEU A 237 -4.70 -14.21 26.62
CA LEU A 237 -5.20 -13.95 25.26
C LEU A 237 -6.27 -14.96 24.81
N GLN A 238 -6.44 -16.10 25.48
CA GLN A 238 -7.50 -17.07 25.15
C GLN A 238 -8.89 -16.48 25.37
N ASN A 239 -9.07 -15.68 26.44
CA ASN A 239 -10.32 -14.95 26.67
C ASN A 239 -10.55 -13.89 25.58
N ALA A 240 -9.49 -13.16 25.20
CA ALA A 240 -9.56 -12.19 24.12
C ALA A 240 -9.85 -12.85 22.76
N TRP A 241 -9.40 -14.09 22.53
CA TRP A 241 -9.72 -14.86 21.32
C TRP A 241 -11.23 -15.08 21.19
N ASN A 242 -11.88 -15.47 22.27
CA ASN A 242 -13.32 -15.76 22.32
C ASN A 242 -14.20 -14.50 22.46
N PHE A 243 -13.61 -13.33 22.71
CA PHE A 243 -14.35 -12.08 22.82
C PHE A 243 -15.08 -11.73 21.51
N ALA A 244 -16.39 -11.48 21.60
CA ALA A 244 -17.22 -11.07 20.48
C ALA A 244 -16.92 -9.62 20.09
N ARG A 245 -16.46 -9.41 18.84
CA ARG A 245 -16.03 -8.11 18.33
C ARG A 245 -17.12 -7.46 17.49
N GLN A 246 -17.27 -6.15 17.66
CA GLN A 246 -18.19 -5.33 16.88
C GLN A 246 -17.67 -5.10 15.45
N PRO A 247 -18.57 -4.90 14.46
CA PRO A 247 -20.02 -4.80 14.59
C PRO A 247 -20.77 -6.16 14.51
N ALA A 248 -20.10 -7.24 14.10
CA ALA A 248 -20.77 -8.49 13.73
C ALA A 248 -20.86 -9.54 14.85
N GLY A 249 -20.35 -9.23 16.05
CA GLY A 249 -20.28 -10.19 17.17
C GLY A 249 -19.33 -11.36 16.92
N GLN A 250 -18.39 -11.22 15.98
CA GLN A 250 -17.49 -12.29 15.56
C GLN A 250 -16.33 -12.45 16.56
N THR A 251 -15.90 -13.68 16.81
CA THR A 251 -14.72 -13.99 17.61
C THR A 251 -13.47 -14.11 16.71
N CYS A 252 -12.29 -14.31 17.30
CA CYS A 252 -11.11 -14.57 16.47
C CYS A 252 -11.20 -15.87 15.66
N ASN A 253 -12.08 -16.80 16.03
CA ASN A 253 -12.31 -17.97 15.20
C ASN A 253 -12.79 -17.56 13.80
N GLU A 254 -13.70 -16.59 13.70
CA GLU A 254 -14.21 -16.10 12.41
C GLU A 254 -13.32 -15.05 11.75
N LEU A 255 -12.50 -14.34 12.52
CA LEU A 255 -11.75 -13.17 12.04
C LEU A 255 -10.30 -13.46 11.67
N SER A 256 -9.79 -14.64 11.98
CA SER A 256 -8.39 -15.04 11.75
C SER A 256 -7.99 -15.29 10.29
N GLY A 257 -8.88 -14.99 9.33
CA GLY A 257 -8.64 -15.13 7.89
C GLY A 257 -8.89 -16.54 7.37
N SER A 258 -8.53 -16.78 6.10
CA SER A 258 -8.74 -18.08 5.43
C SER A 258 -7.93 -19.19 6.10
N LEU A 259 -8.53 -20.36 6.25
CA LEU A 259 -7.89 -21.58 6.74
C LEU A 259 -6.75 -22.01 5.79
N THR A 260 -5.64 -22.49 6.36
CA THR A 260 -4.59 -23.14 5.57
C THR A 260 -4.98 -24.59 5.29
N ALA A 261 -4.26 -25.26 4.38
CA ALA A 261 -4.48 -26.68 4.11
C ALA A 261 -4.34 -27.55 5.37
N SER A 262 -3.40 -27.23 6.27
CA SER A 262 -3.24 -27.94 7.54
C SER A 262 -4.38 -27.67 8.52
N ASP A 263 -4.93 -26.45 8.54
CA ASP A 263 -6.09 -26.16 9.39
C ASP A 263 -7.33 -26.92 8.89
N CYS A 264 -7.54 -26.96 7.57
CA CYS A 264 -8.61 -27.74 6.95
C CYS A 264 -8.47 -29.22 7.34
N GLU A 265 -7.26 -29.80 7.24
CA GLU A 265 -7.01 -31.19 7.62
C GLU A 265 -7.29 -31.45 9.11
N ALA A 266 -6.87 -30.55 9.99
CA ALA A 266 -7.13 -30.65 11.42
C ALA A 266 -8.63 -30.60 11.74
N LEU A 267 -9.38 -29.71 11.09
CA LEU A 267 -10.84 -29.62 11.22
C LEU A 267 -11.53 -30.85 10.63
N GLN A 268 -11.02 -31.37 9.52
CA GLN A 268 -11.53 -32.58 8.88
C GLN A 268 -11.46 -33.76 9.84
N LEU A 269 -10.29 -33.96 10.46
CA LEU A 269 -10.07 -35.02 11.43
C LEU A 269 -10.93 -34.83 12.69
N ALA A 270 -11.00 -33.60 13.22
CA ALA A 270 -11.69 -33.32 14.47
C ALA A 270 -13.21 -33.45 14.37
N TYR A 271 -13.80 -33.00 13.26
CA TYR A 271 -15.25 -32.99 13.08
C TYR A 271 -15.77 -34.10 12.16
N GLY A 272 -14.88 -34.91 11.58
CA GLY A 272 -15.27 -35.92 10.59
C GLY A 272 -15.87 -35.32 9.32
N ILE A 273 -15.36 -34.16 8.88
CA ILE A 273 -15.81 -33.54 7.62
C ILE A 273 -15.33 -34.41 6.46
N VAL A 274 -16.18 -34.60 5.46
CA VAL A 274 -15.84 -35.27 4.20
C VAL A 274 -15.94 -34.23 3.10
N ALA A 275 -14.82 -33.92 2.44
CA ALA A 275 -14.76 -32.91 1.39
C ALA A 275 -15.78 -33.21 0.28
N PHE A 276 -16.56 -32.22 -0.11
CA PHE A 276 -17.71 -32.34 -1.05
C PHE A 276 -18.79 -33.36 -0.66
N GLY A 277 -18.76 -33.91 0.55
CA GLY A 277 -19.65 -34.99 0.99
C GLY A 277 -20.57 -34.56 2.12
N GLY A 278 -20.01 -34.39 3.32
CA GLY A 278 -20.79 -34.19 4.53
C GLY A 278 -20.01 -33.52 5.66
N TRP A 279 -20.72 -32.92 6.60
CA TRP A 279 -20.15 -32.08 7.65
C TRP A 279 -19.76 -32.82 8.93
N GLY A 280 -20.06 -34.12 9.05
CA GLY A 280 -19.87 -34.86 10.30
C GLY A 280 -20.53 -34.15 11.48
N THR A 281 -19.76 -33.85 12.52
CA THR A 281 -20.20 -33.09 13.71
C THR A 281 -19.87 -31.59 13.64
N ALA A 282 -19.43 -31.07 12.49
CA ALA A 282 -19.01 -29.69 12.36
C ALA A 282 -20.18 -28.70 12.58
N PRO A 283 -20.06 -27.74 13.51
CA PRO A 283 -21.08 -26.72 13.72
C PRO A 283 -21.11 -25.71 12.55
N THR A 284 -22.23 -25.00 12.40
CA THR A 284 -22.50 -24.09 11.26
C THR A 284 -21.41 -23.04 11.01
N ASN A 285 -20.77 -22.53 12.06
CA ASN A 285 -19.65 -21.58 11.95
C ASN A 285 -18.38 -22.22 11.37
N VAL A 286 -18.06 -23.46 11.75
CA VAL A 286 -16.97 -24.25 11.15
C VAL A 286 -17.28 -24.52 9.67
N GLN A 287 -18.51 -24.93 9.34
CA GLN A 287 -18.93 -25.17 7.95
C GLN A 287 -18.78 -23.90 7.09
N ARG A 288 -19.19 -22.74 7.61
CA ARG A 288 -19.06 -21.46 6.93
C ARG A 288 -17.59 -21.11 6.66
N MET A 289 -16.72 -21.30 7.66
CA MET A 289 -15.30 -21.04 7.53
C MET A 289 -14.61 -22.00 6.55
N TRP A 290 -14.99 -23.28 6.58
CA TRP A 290 -14.52 -24.30 5.65
C TRP A 290 -14.79 -23.88 4.19
N ASN A 291 -16.04 -23.50 3.91
CA ASN A 291 -16.47 -23.08 2.58
C ASN A 291 -15.78 -21.78 2.13
N SER A 292 -15.72 -20.76 3.00
CA SER A 292 -15.07 -19.49 2.65
C SER A 292 -13.57 -19.64 2.41
N SER A 293 -12.95 -20.63 3.04
CA SER A 293 -11.52 -20.94 2.91
C SER A 293 -11.22 -21.94 1.79
N LYS A 294 -12.25 -22.41 1.06
CA LYS A 294 -12.10 -23.40 -0.02
C LYS A 294 -11.39 -24.68 0.44
N CYS A 295 -11.69 -25.14 1.66
CA CYS A 295 -11.03 -26.31 2.26
C CYS A 295 -11.22 -27.61 1.45
N ASP A 296 -12.33 -27.76 0.73
CA ASP A 296 -12.54 -28.91 -0.16
C ASP A 296 -11.44 -29.01 -1.24
N MET A 297 -11.02 -27.86 -1.79
CA MET A 297 -9.93 -27.80 -2.78
C MET A 297 -8.58 -28.14 -2.16
N HIS A 298 -8.35 -27.73 -0.92
CA HIS A 298 -7.14 -28.06 -0.18
C HIS A 298 -7.04 -29.57 0.09
N ALA A 299 -8.16 -30.21 0.46
CA ALA A 299 -8.23 -31.65 0.70
C ALA A 299 -7.93 -32.45 -0.58
N CYS A 300 -8.45 -32.03 -1.74
CA CYS A 300 -8.19 -32.69 -3.03
C CYS A 300 -6.71 -32.75 -3.41
N ARG A 301 -5.93 -31.71 -3.12
CA ARG A 301 -4.51 -31.64 -3.53
C ARG A 301 -3.61 -32.63 -2.80
N LYS A 302 -4.05 -33.17 -1.65
CA LYS A 302 -3.27 -34.12 -0.86
C LYS A 302 -3.69 -35.59 -1.04
N MET A 303 -4.84 -35.85 -1.65
CA MET A 303 -5.32 -37.22 -1.80
C MET A 303 -4.57 -37.94 -2.93
N VAL A 304 -3.91 -39.04 -2.57
CA VAL A 304 -3.19 -39.94 -3.49
C VAL A 304 -4.15 -40.74 -4.38
N PHE A 305 -5.44 -40.77 -4.05
CA PHE A 305 -6.49 -41.41 -4.85
C PHE A 305 -7.55 -40.39 -5.29
N PRO A 306 -7.98 -40.43 -6.57
CA PRO A 306 -8.94 -39.48 -7.09
C PRO A 306 -10.31 -39.75 -6.46
N VAL A 307 -10.78 -38.81 -5.62
CA VAL A 307 -12.21 -38.68 -5.35
C VAL A 307 -12.85 -38.20 -6.66
N PRO A 308 -13.92 -38.82 -7.18
CA PRO A 308 -14.53 -38.44 -8.46
C PRO A 308 -14.82 -36.95 -8.60
N ASN A 309 -15.16 -36.29 -7.48
CA ASN A 309 -15.48 -34.86 -7.46
C ASN A 309 -14.26 -33.92 -7.50
N CYS A 310 -13.04 -34.40 -7.22
CA CYS A 310 -11.83 -33.58 -7.30
C CYS A 310 -11.38 -33.30 -8.74
N GLN A 311 -11.73 -34.17 -9.69
CA GLN A 311 -11.30 -34.04 -11.10
C GLN A 311 -11.98 -32.88 -11.85
N ILE A 312 -13.16 -32.43 -11.38
CA ILE A 312 -13.94 -31.36 -12.03
C ILE A 312 -13.37 -29.96 -11.73
N TYR A 313 -12.63 -29.79 -10.62
CA TYR A 313 -12.24 -28.46 -10.12
C TYR A 313 -10.74 -28.14 -10.24
N LEU A 314 -9.92 -29.05 -10.78
CA LEU A 314 -8.47 -28.86 -10.97
C LEU A 314 -8.08 -28.50 -12.42
N GLY A 315 -9.07 -28.19 -13.27
CA GLY A 315 -8.88 -27.68 -14.64
C GLY A 315 -8.65 -26.17 -14.71
#